data_AF-A0A1S7S5G0-F1
#
_entry.id   AF-A0A1S7S5G0-F1
#
_cell.length_a   1.000
_cell.length_b   1.000
_cell.length_c   1.000
_cell.angle_alpha   90.00
_cell.angle_beta   90.00
_cell.angle_gamma   90.00
#
_symmetry.space_group_name_H-M   'P 1'
#
loop_
_entity.id
_entity.type
_entity.pdbx_description
1 polymer ?
#
loop_
_entity_poly.entity_id
_entity_poly.type
_entity_poly.pdbx_seq_one_letter_code
_entity_poly.pdbx_strand_id
1 'polypeptide(L)'
;MESWEEIALRLAGQAGIATPRHELIDLAGKAVMLSRRFDREGAIRTPFLSTMATMGGERGSSPEIVDALAKHGAQGKTDAHVLYRRVVFHVLISNVDDHLRNHGFL
;
A
#
# COMPACT_ATOMS: atom_id res chain seq x y z
N MET A 1 15.42 10.33 -1.41
CA MET A 1 14.55 9.20 -1.04
C MET A 1 13.18 9.43 -1.66
N GLU A 2 12.53 10.54 -1.34
CA GLU A 2 11.25 11.00 -1.95
C GLU A 2 11.13 10.81 -3.47
N SER A 3 12.17 11.14 -4.25
CA SER A 3 12.13 10.97 -5.71
C SER A 3 12.01 9.51 -6.16
N TRP A 4 12.59 8.56 -5.42
CA TRP A 4 12.47 7.13 -5.75
C TRP A 4 11.10 6.59 -5.40
N GLU A 5 10.51 7.05 -4.30
CA GLU A 5 9.14 6.72 -3.92
C GLU A 5 8.13 7.25 -4.95
N GLU A 6 8.37 8.45 -5.49
CA GLU A 6 7.58 9.05 -6.58
C GLU A 6 7.55 8.16 -7.81
N ILE A 7 8.75 7.76 -8.24
CA ILE A 7 8.93 6.90 -9.40
C ILE A 7 8.24 5.55 -9.15
N ALA A 8 8.39 4.97 -7.96
CA ALA A 8 7.72 3.71 -7.61
C ALA A 8 6.18 3.84 -7.65
N LEU A 9 5.61 4.92 -7.11
CA LEU A 9 4.17 5.16 -7.13
C LEU A 9 3.63 5.44 -8.55
N ARG A 10 4.37 6.15 -9.38
CA ARG A 10 4.04 6.34 -10.81
C ARG A 10 4.04 5.03 -11.57
N LEU A 11 5.10 4.23 -11.42
CA LEU A 11 5.23 2.92 -12.05
C LEU A 11 4.13 1.95 -11.58
N ALA A 12 3.79 1.97 -10.30
CA ALA A 12 2.69 1.17 -9.75
C ALA A 12 1.35 1.56 -10.39
N GLY A 13 1.08 2.87 -10.52
CA GLY A 13 -0.11 3.37 -11.21
C GLY A 13 -0.19 2.92 -12.67
N GLN A 14 0.93 3.00 -13.40
CA GLN A 14 1.03 2.51 -14.78
C GLN A 14 0.87 0.99 -14.89
N ALA A 15 1.27 0.23 -13.86
CA ALA A 15 1.07 -1.20 -13.76
C ALA A 15 -0.36 -1.60 -13.35
N GLY A 16 -1.28 -0.64 -13.19
CA GLY A 16 -2.67 -0.91 -12.80
C GLY A 16 -2.82 -1.31 -11.33
N ILE A 17 -1.91 -0.86 -10.47
CA ILE A 17 -2.04 -0.93 -9.01
C ILE A 17 -2.68 0.37 -8.53
N ALA A 18 -3.72 0.26 -7.71
CA ALA A 18 -4.31 1.43 -7.06
C ALA A 18 -3.30 2.06 -6.09
N THR A 19 -2.96 3.33 -6.34
CA THR A 19 -2.07 4.15 -5.52
C THR A 19 -2.80 5.38 -4.98
N PRO A 20 -2.38 5.92 -3.82
CA PRO A 20 -2.88 7.21 -3.36
C PRO A 20 -2.52 8.29 -4.38
N ARG A 21 -3.35 9.35 -4.47
CA ARG A 21 -2.94 10.56 -5.19
C ARG A 21 -1.71 11.13 -4.51
N HIS A 22 -0.66 11.36 -5.28
CA HIS A 22 0.60 11.84 -4.77
C HIS A 22 1.20 12.90 -5.69
N GLU A 23 2.06 13.73 -5.12
CA GLU A 23 2.78 14.81 -5.82
C GLU A 23 4.16 14.99 -5.17
N LEU A 24 5.18 15.16 -6.00
CA LEU A 24 6.52 15.53 -5.54
C LEU A 24 6.74 17.01 -5.80
N ILE A 25 6.89 17.78 -4.72
CA ILE A 25 7.14 19.22 -4.79
C ILE A 25 8.58 19.53 -4.39
N ASP A 26 9.12 20.63 -4.89
CA ASP A 26 10.34 21.23 -4.34
C ASP A 26 9.96 22.27 -3.29
N LEU A 27 10.49 22.12 -2.09
CA LEU A 27 10.34 23.08 -1.01
C LEU A 27 11.73 23.49 -0.51
N ALA A 28 12.13 24.71 -0.85
CA ALA A 28 13.43 25.28 -0.49
C ALA A 28 14.62 24.39 -0.90
N GLY A 29 14.59 23.82 -2.11
CA GLY A 29 15.64 22.96 -2.65
C GLY A 29 15.62 21.53 -2.10
N LYS A 30 14.53 21.13 -1.44
CA LYS A 30 14.31 19.76 -0.96
C LYS A 30 13.09 19.18 -1.64
N ALA A 31 13.26 18.00 -2.23
CA ALA A 31 12.14 17.20 -2.72
C ALA A 31 11.30 16.72 -1.52
N VAL A 32 9.98 16.91 -1.58
CA VAL A 32 9.01 16.49 -0.56
C VAL A 32 7.88 15.73 -1.25
N MET A 33 7.62 14.50 -0.80
CA MET A 33 6.46 13.73 -1.25
C MET A 33 5.20 14.13 -0.48
N LEU A 34 4.17 14.56 -1.20
CA LEU A 34 2.82 14.72 -0.68
C LEU A 34 1.99 13.53 -1.11
N SER A 35 1.42 12.80 -0.15
CA SER A 35 0.48 11.69 -0.41
C SER A 35 -0.86 12.01 0.24
N ARG A 36 -1.93 11.97 -0.56
CA ARG A 36 -3.29 12.19 -0.06
C ARG A 36 -3.76 10.95 0.70
N ARG A 37 -4.18 11.16 1.95
CA ARG A 37 -4.79 10.11 2.78
C ARG A 37 -5.99 9.48 2.07
N PHE A 38 -5.95 8.17 1.88
CA PHE A 38 -7.03 7.38 1.29
C PHE A 38 -8.19 7.13 2.27
N ASP A 39 -7.95 7.27 3.58
CA ASP A 39 -8.93 7.04 4.65
C ASP A 39 -9.68 8.32 5.07
N ARG A 40 -9.67 9.36 4.22
CA ARG A 40 -10.25 10.67 4.51
C ARG A 40 -11.04 11.25 3.34
N GLU A 41 -12.26 11.69 3.64
CA GLU A 41 -13.07 12.54 2.79
C GLU A 41 -13.52 13.77 3.59
N GLY A 42 -12.77 14.88 3.45
CA GLY A 42 -12.96 16.06 4.31
C GLY A 42 -12.75 15.73 5.79
N ALA A 43 -13.77 15.95 6.61
CA ALA A 43 -13.77 15.61 8.04
C ALA A 43 -14.09 14.12 8.31
N ILE A 44 -14.58 13.38 7.31
CA ILE A 44 -15.00 11.98 7.46
C ILE A 44 -13.78 11.08 7.40
N ARG A 45 -13.69 10.16 8.37
CA ARG A 45 -12.66 9.12 8.46
C ARG A 45 -13.28 7.76 8.14
N THR A 46 -12.71 7.07 7.15
CA THR A 46 -12.90 5.63 7.00
C THR A 46 -11.95 4.93 7.98
N PRO A 47 -12.43 3.98 8.81
CA PRO A 47 -11.55 3.15 9.62
C PRO A 47 -10.50 2.45 8.74
N PHE A 48 -9.31 2.27 9.26
CA PHE A 48 -8.26 1.51 8.60
C PHE A 48 -7.55 0.68 9.66
N LEU A 49 -7.34 -0.60 9.37
CA LEU A 49 -6.63 -1.53 10.24
C LEU A 49 -5.51 -2.22 9.44
N SER A 50 -4.26 -2.07 9.89
CA SER A 50 -3.14 -2.75 9.23
C SER A 50 -3.24 -4.26 9.41
N THR A 51 -2.69 -5.03 8.46
CA THR A 51 -2.68 -6.51 8.59
C THR A 51 -1.92 -6.94 9.84
N MET A 52 -0.89 -6.19 10.23
CA MET A 52 -0.18 -6.37 11.51
C MET A 52 -1.11 -6.31 12.72
N ALA A 53 -2.00 -5.31 12.77
CA ALA A 53 -2.94 -5.15 13.88
C ALA A 53 -4.01 -6.25 13.85
N THR A 54 -4.48 -6.65 12.67
CA THR A 54 -5.41 -7.78 12.49
C THR A 54 -4.80 -9.11 12.94
N MET A 55 -3.50 -9.32 12.71
CA MET A 55 -2.79 -10.56 13.01
C MET A 55 -2.20 -10.62 14.43
N GLY A 56 -2.28 -9.52 15.20
CA GLY A 56 -1.84 -9.50 16.60
C GLY A 56 -0.32 -9.55 16.81
N GLY A 57 0.50 -9.17 15.82
CA GLY A 57 1.97 -9.20 15.98
C GLY A 57 2.78 -8.75 14.76
N GLU A 58 4.07 -8.50 14.97
CA GLU A 58 5.00 -7.92 13.97
C GLU A 58 5.49 -8.88 12.89
N ARG A 59 5.31 -10.19 13.09
CA ARG A 59 5.78 -11.21 12.14
C ARG A 59 4.63 -11.67 11.27
N GLY A 60 4.77 -11.41 9.97
CA GLY A 60 4.05 -12.20 9.00
C GLY A 60 4.53 -12.01 7.56
N SER A 61 4.21 -13.01 6.76
CA SER A 61 4.62 -13.20 5.37
C SER A 61 3.44 -12.94 4.43
N SER A 62 3.71 -12.68 3.14
CA SER A 62 2.66 -12.42 2.14
C SER A 62 1.56 -13.50 2.09
N PRO A 63 1.83 -14.81 2.30
CA PRO A 63 0.79 -15.84 2.43
C PRO A 63 -0.18 -15.63 3.60
N GLU A 64 0.29 -15.12 4.73
CA GLU A 64 -0.58 -14.87 5.89
C GLU A 64 -1.48 -13.64 5.66
N ILE A 65 -1.03 -12.70 4.83
CA ILE A 65 -1.89 -11.63 4.33
C ILE A 65 -3.00 -12.20 3.44
N VAL A 66 -2.70 -13.19 2.59
CA VAL A 66 -3.71 -13.89 1.77
C VAL A 66 -4.72 -14.62 2.66
N ASP A 67 -4.28 -15.28 3.71
CA ASP A 67 -5.17 -15.92 4.68
C ASP A 67 -6.04 -14.90 5.43
N ALA A 68 -5.49 -13.75 5.80
CA ALA A 68 -6.25 -12.66 6.40
C ALA A 68 -7.28 -12.08 5.40
N LEU A 69 -6.93 -11.90 4.13
CA LEU A 69 -7.84 -11.47 3.07
C LEU A 69 -8.95 -12.50 2.83
N ALA A 70 -8.64 -13.80 2.86
CA ALA A 70 -9.64 -14.85 2.70
C ALA A 70 -10.62 -14.92 3.89
N LYS A 71 -10.14 -14.63 5.11
CA LYS A 71 -10.96 -14.68 6.34
C LYS A 71 -11.75 -13.40 6.61
N HIS A 72 -11.21 -12.24 6.25
CA HIS A 72 -11.75 -10.92 6.65
C HIS A 72 -12.06 -9.98 5.48
N GLY A 73 -11.63 -10.32 4.25
CA GLY A 73 -11.85 -9.49 3.08
C GLY A 73 -13.30 -9.52 2.62
N ALA A 74 -13.87 -8.35 2.32
CA ALA A 74 -15.21 -8.24 1.76
C ALA A 74 -15.30 -8.80 0.32
N GLN A 75 -14.19 -8.82 -0.43
CA GLN A 75 -14.11 -9.28 -1.81
C GLN A 75 -12.88 -10.18 -2.05
N GLY A 76 -12.75 -11.26 -1.28
CA GLY A 76 -11.52 -12.07 -1.19
C GLY A 76 -10.85 -12.45 -2.52
N LYS A 77 -11.60 -12.78 -3.58
CA LYS A 77 -11.01 -13.07 -4.90
C LYS A 77 -10.38 -11.83 -5.54
N THR A 78 -11.10 -10.71 -5.56
CA THR A 78 -10.61 -9.44 -6.12
C THR A 78 -9.41 -8.94 -5.33
N ASP A 79 -9.49 -8.99 -4.00
CA ASP A 79 -8.44 -8.53 -3.10
C ASP A 79 -7.15 -9.36 -3.26
N ALA A 80 -7.27 -10.68 -3.44
CA ALA A 80 -6.13 -11.56 -3.71
C ALA A 80 -5.43 -11.23 -5.04
N HIS A 81 -6.19 -10.91 -6.10
CA HIS A 81 -5.59 -10.49 -7.38
C HIS A 81 -4.83 -9.16 -7.25
N VAL A 82 -5.36 -8.20 -6.47
CA VAL A 82 -4.69 -6.93 -6.20
C VAL A 82 -3.41 -7.16 -5.40
N LEU A 83 -3.45 -7.98 -4.36
CA LEU A 83 -2.27 -8.33 -3.56
C LEU A 83 -1.19 -9.01 -4.42
N TYR A 84 -1.56 -10.00 -5.24
CA TYR A 84 -0.62 -10.68 -6.12
C TYR A 84 0.08 -9.69 -7.08
N ARG A 85 -0.68 -8.78 -7.69
CA ARG A 85 -0.10 -7.75 -8.57
C ARG A 85 0.90 -6.86 -7.82
N ARG A 86 0.61 -6.47 -6.57
CA ARG A 86 1.52 -5.69 -5.73
C ARG A 86 2.81 -6.45 -5.42
N VAL A 87 2.70 -7.73 -5.05
CA VAL A 87 3.88 -8.58 -4.77
C VAL A 87 4.77 -8.71 -6.01
N VAL A 88 4.19 -9.03 -7.18
CA VAL A 88 4.96 -9.12 -8.43
C VAL A 88 5.63 -7.79 -8.76
N PHE A 89 4.92 -6.67 -8.61
CA PHE A 89 5.49 -5.35 -8.84
C PHE A 89 6.67 -5.06 -7.90
N HIS A 90 6.54 -5.33 -6.61
CA HIS A 90 7.64 -5.14 -5.64
C HIS A 90 8.88 -5.95 -5.99
N VAL A 91 8.72 -7.20 -6.46
CA VAL A 91 9.84 -8.01 -6.97
C VAL A 91 10.50 -7.34 -8.19
N LEU A 92 9.71 -6.83 -9.14
CA LEU A 92 10.23 -6.21 -10.37
C LEU A 92 11.01 -4.91 -10.12
N ILE A 93 10.63 -4.14 -9.09
CA ILE A 93 11.34 -2.92 -8.71
C ILE A 93 12.37 -3.13 -7.60
N SER A 94 12.61 -4.38 -7.19
CA SER A 94 13.48 -4.75 -6.07
C SER A 94 13.13 -4.02 -4.76
N ASN A 95 11.84 -3.77 -4.51
CA ASN A 95 11.39 -3.22 -3.24
C ASN A 95 11.33 -4.34 -2.19
N VAL A 96 12.29 -4.32 -1.26
CA VAL A 96 12.43 -5.33 -0.20
C VAL A 96 11.70 -4.96 1.10
N ASP A 97 11.13 -3.76 1.18
CA ASP A 97 10.48 -3.23 2.39
C ASP A 97 8.95 -3.38 2.33
N ASP A 98 8.47 -4.55 1.89
CA ASP A 98 7.03 -4.84 1.84
C ASP A 98 6.59 -5.65 3.07
N HIS A 99 6.38 -4.94 4.18
CA HIS A 99 5.99 -5.53 5.46
C HIS A 99 4.51 -5.35 5.79
N LEU A 100 4.01 -6.06 6.81
CA LEU A 100 2.60 -6.04 7.23
C LEU A 100 2.00 -4.65 7.54
N ARG A 101 2.79 -3.60 7.81
CA ARG A 101 2.23 -2.24 8.00
C ARG A 101 1.85 -1.55 6.69
N ASN A 102 2.37 -2.03 5.56
CA ASN A 102 2.09 -1.47 4.23
C ASN A 102 0.79 -2.02 3.63
N HIS A 103 0.19 -3.00 4.31
CA HIS A 103 -1.08 -3.62 3.94
C HIS A 103 -2.09 -3.41 5.06
N GLY A 104 -3.36 -3.34 4.68
CA GLY A 104 -4.44 -3.19 5.64
C GLY A 104 -5.79 -3.20 4.97
N PHE A 105 -6.81 -3.18 5.81
CA PHE A 105 -8.22 -3.26 5.46
C PHE A 105 -8.88 -1.91 5.78
N LEU A 106 -9.81 -1.51 4.92
CA LEU A 106 -10.72 -0.38 5.14
C LEU A 106 -12.08 -0.88 5.62
#